data_AF-A0A7S3HW73-F1
#
_entry.id   AF-A0A7S3HW73-F1
#
_cell.length_a   1.000
_cell.length_b   1.000
_cell.length_c   1.000
_cell.angle_alpha   90.00
_cell.angle_beta   90.00
_cell.angle_gamma   90.00
#
_symmetry.space_group_name_H-M   'P 1'
#
loop_
_entity.id
_entity.type
_entity.pdbx_description
1 polymer ?
#
loop_
_entity_poly.entity_id
_entity_poly.type
_entity_poly.pdbx_seq_one_letter_code
_entity_poly.pdbx_strand_id
1 'polypeptide(L)'
;EKKVEAMKTLISLQLNGESMPKMLMVVIRFVVPSDDHKLKKLLLIYWEVIDKTGPDGKLLPEMILVCNNLRNDLSHPNEFIRGCTLRFLCKLKEAEILEPLIPTIKNNLEHRHAFVRRNAVLAVYSIFKSFDYLLPDGPELVEAVLQQEQDASCKRNAFLMLFHSSQERAVEYLSQNLEQVSNWSDILQLV
;
A
#
# COMPACT_ATOMS: atom_id res chain seq x y z
N GLU A 1 -21.36 14.48 7.48
CA GLU A 1 -20.79 15.70 8.08
C GLU A 1 -20.33 15.50 9.54
N LYS A 2 -21.21 15.24 10.52
CA LYS A 2 -20.80 15.04 11.94
C LYS A 2 -19.70 14.00 12.16
N LYS A 3 -19.77 12.84 11.50
CA LYS A 3 -18.73 11.79 11.58
C LYS A 3 -17.38 12.24 11.00
N VAL A 4 -17.39 13.08 9.96
CA VAL A 4 -16.18 13.57 9.31
C VAL A 4 -15.43 14.51 10.26
N GLU A 5 -16.16 15.46 10.86
CA GLU A 5 -15.56 16.36 11.86
C GLU A 5 -15.09 15.61 13.10
N ALA A 6 -15.88 14.64 13.60
CA ALA A 6 -15.45 13.79 14.71
C ALA A 6 -14.17 13.00 14.40
N MET A 7 -14.05 12.44 13.19
CA MET A 7 -12.83 11.73 12.76
C MET A 7 -11.62 12.66 12.67
N LYS A 8 -11.78 13.88 12.13
CA LYS A 8 -10.71 14.88 12.10
C LYS A 8 -10.23 15.23 13.49
N THR A 9 -11.16 15.54 14.41
CA THR A 9 -10.84 15.83 15.80
C THR A 9 -10.12 14.67 16.46
N LEU A 10 -10.61 13.44 16.28
CA LEU A 10 -9.98 12.25 16.85
C LEU A 10 -8.54 12.07 16.35
N ILE A 11 -8.30 12.24 15.05
CA ILE A 11 -6.95 12.17 14.47
C ILE A 11 -6.06 13.28 15.04
N SER A 12 -6.56 14.51 15.16
CA SER A 12 -5.80 15.62 15.75
C SER A 12 -5.41 15.37 17.21
N LEU A 13 -6.32 14.82 18.02
CA LEU A 13 -6.03 14.45 19.41
C LEU A 13 -4.96 13.35 19.47
N GLN A 14 -5.07 12.31 18.65
CA GLN A 14 -4.08 11.24 18.59
C GLN A 14 -2.70 11.76 18.19
N LEU A 15 -2.62 12.66 17.20
CA LEU A 15 -1.38 13.30 16.76
C LEU A 15 -0.75 14.20 17.83
N ASN A 16 -1.56 14.79 18.71
CA ASN A 16 -1.10 15.57 19.86
C ASN A 16 -0.66 14.68 21.05
N GLY A 17 -0.70 13.35 20.89
CA GLY A 17 -0.32 12.39 21.94
C GLY A 17 -1.45 12.01 22.89
N GLU A 18 -2.68 12.49 22.66
CA GLU A 18 -3.85 12.09 23.44
C GLU A 18 -4.40 10.77 22.90
N SER A 19 -3.90 9.64 23.43
CA SER A 19 -4.38 8.32 23.04
C SER A 19 -5.79 8.06 23.58
N MET A 20 -6.71 7.68 22.69
CA MET A 20 -8.08 7.31 23.04
C MET A 20 -8.40 5.86 22.64
N PRO A 21 -7.85 4.83 23.32
CA PRO A 21 -8.00 3.43 22.89
C PRO A 21 -9.45 2.97 22.76
N LYS A 22 -10.35 3.48 23.61
CA LYS A 22 -11.79 3.18 23.56
C LYS A 22 -12.46 3.59 22.24
N MET A 23 -11.88 4.55 21.52
CA MET A 23 -12.41 5.02 20.23
C MET A 23 -12.14 4.05 19.10
N LEU A 24 -11.15 3.14 19.20
CA LEU A 24 -10.83 2.17 18.17
C LEU A 24 -12.05 1.34 17.78
N MET A 25 -12.70 0.71 18.75
CA MET A 25 -13.89 -0.10 18.51
C MET A 25 -15.09 0.73 18.01
N VAL A 26 -15.20 2.00 18.42
CA VAL A 26 -16.24 2.92 17.91
C VAL A 26 -16.01 3.23 16.44
N VAL A 27 -14.77 3.53 16.04
CA VAL A 27 -14.40 3.75 14.63
C VAL A 27 -14.67 2.50 13.80
N ILE A 28 -14.27 1.33 14.30
CA ILE A 28 -14.52 0.05 13.63
C ILE A 28 -16.02 -0.18 13.42
N ARG A 29 -16.87 0.07 14.42
CA ARG A 29 -18.31 -0.20 14.30
C ARG A 29 -19.05 0.83 13.45
N PHE A 30 -18.68 2.10 13.52
CA PHE A 30 -19.52 3.19 13.00
C PHE A 30 -18.93 3.93 11.80
N VAL A 31 -17.63 3.78 11.52
CA VAL A 31 -16.93 4.46 10.41
C VAL A 31 -16.53 3.48 9.32
N VAL A 32 -15.97 2.31 9.66
CA VAL A 32 -15.59 1.28 8.68
C VAL A 32 -16.72 0.89 7.72
N PRO A 33 -17.99 0.70 8.17
CA PRO A 33 -19.08 0.32 7.26
C PRO A 33 -19.57 1.46 6.35
N SER A 34 -18.97 2.65 6.42
CA SER A 34 -19.43 3.80 5.66
C SER A 34 -18.86 3.79 4.23
N ASP A 35 -19.74 4.07 3.26
CA ASP A 35 -19.36 4.26 1.85
C ASP A 35 -18.86 5.67 1.52
N ASP A 36 -18.84 6.59 2.50
CA ASP A 36 -18.37 7.96 2.29
C ASP A 36 -16.86 7.96 2.01
N HIS A 37 -16.48 8.37 0.81
CA HIS A 37 -15.08 8.43 0.37
C HIS A 37 -14.20 9.34 1.25
N LYS A 38 -14.76 10.41 1.83
CA LYS A 38 -14.02 11.27 2.77
C LYS A 38 -13.73 10.53 4.06
N LEU A 39 -14.70 9.78 4.57
CA LEU A 39 -14.50 8.93 5.76
C LEU A 39 -13.50 7.82 5.49
N LYS A 40 -13.54 7.14 4.34
CA LYS A 40 -12.53 6.13 3.98
C LYS A 40 -11.10 6.71 3.96
N LYS A 41 -10.91 7.91 3.43
CA LYS A 41 -9.60 8.59 3.47
C LYS A 41 -9.15 8.93 4.89
N LEU A 42 -10.05 9.47 5.71
CA LEU A 42 -9.76 9.76 7.12
C LEU A 42 -9.47 8.48 7.91
N LEU A 43 -10.13 7.38 7.57
CA LEU A 43 -9.93 6.08 8.19
C LEU A 43 -8.50 5.56 7.95
N LEU A 44 -7.98 5.67 6.72
CA LEU A 44 -6.58 5.31 6.43
C LEU A 44 -5.59 6.18 7.22
N ILE A 45 -5.86 7.48 7.39
CA ILE A 45 -5.03 8.37 8.22
C ILE A 45 -5.11 7.94 9.69
N TYR A 46 -6.30 7.62 10.18
CA TYR A 46 -6.49 7.15 11.55
C TYR A 46 -5.71 5.85 11.80
N TRP A 47 -5.77 4.88 10.88
CA TRP A 47 -4.97 3.65 10.95
C TRP A 47 -3.47 3.91 10.98
N GLU A 48 -2.99 4.96 10.31
CA GLU A 48 -1.58 5.33 10.33
C GLU A 48 -1.12 5.78 11.72
N VAL A 49 -1.94 6.58 12.41
CA VAL A 49 -1.55 7.29 13.64
C VAL A 49 -1.83 6.54 14.94
N ILE A 50 -2.70 5.52 14.94
CA ILE A 50 -2.99 4.76 16.15
C ILE A 50 -1.88 3.78 16.51
N ASP A 51 -1.76 3.52 17.81
CA ASP A 51 -1.01 2.39 18.34
C ASP A 51 -1.71 1.09 17.94
N LYS A 52 -0.96 0.20 17.29
CA LYS A 52 -1.45 -1.11 16.83
C LYS A 52 -1.09 -2.24 17.78
N THR A 53 -0.22 -1.95 18.76
CA THR A 53 0.25 -2.89 19.76
C THR A 53 -0.20 -2.47 21.16
N GLY A 54 -0.42 -3.46 22.01
CA GLY A 54 -0.69 -3.26 23.43
C GLY A 54 0.57 -2.96 24.23
N PRO A 55 0.43 -2.72 25.55
CA PRO A 55 1.57 -2.51 26.46
C PRO A 55 2.55 -3.69 26.53
N ASP A 56 2.10 -4.89 26.15
CA ASP A 56 2.90 -6.11 26.06
C ASP A 56 3.67 -6.24 24.74
N GLY A 57 3.53 -5.26 23.84
CA GLY A 57 4.14 -5.25 22.51
C GLY A 57 3.43 -6.15 21.49
N LYS A 58 2.34 -6.82 21.86
CA LYS A 58 1.58 -7.68 20.95
C LYS A 58 0.55 -6.89 20.16
N LEU A 59 0.22 -7.37 18.96
CA LEU A 59 -0.80 -6.76 18.12
C LEU A 59 -2.17 -6.76 18.84
N LEU A 60 -2.88 -5.64 18.77
CA LEU A 60 -4.22 -5.54 19.34
C LEU A 60 -5.19 -6.49 18.61
N PRO A 61 -6.06 -7.23 19.32
CA PRO A 61 -7.02 -8.15 18.70
C PRO A 61 -7.95 -7.47 17.68
N GLU A 62 -8.25 -6.18 17.88
CA GLU A 62 -9.03 -5.36 16.95
C GLU A 62 -8.39 -5.24 15.56
N MET A 63 -7.07 -5.42 15.44
CA MET A 63 -6.38 -5.37 14.14
C MET A 63 -6.88 -6.44 13.18
N ILE A 64 -7.44 -7.55 13.66
CA ILE A 64 -8.10 -8.55 12.80
C ILE A 64 -9.23 -7.91 11.98
N LEU A 65 -10.03 -7.03 12.59
CA LEU A 65 -11.13 -6.32 11.91
C LEU A 65 -10.59 -5.28 10.92
N VAL A 66 -9.48 -4.62 11.27
CA VAL A 66 -8.78 -3.67 10.39
C VAL A 66 -8.22 -4.40 9.18
N CYS A 67 -7.55 -5.54 9.35
CA CYS A 67 -7.04 -6.39 8.26
C CYS A 67 -8.17 -6.80 7.30
N ASN A 68 -9.32 -7.23 7.82
CA ASN A 68 -10.47 -7.58 7.00
C ASN A 68 -11.00 -6.38 6.20
N ASN A 69 -11.07 -5.19 6.81
CA ASN A 69 -11.44 -3.98 6.08
C ASN A 69 -10.44 -3.62 4.99
N LEU A 70 -9.13 -3.66 5.28
CA LEU A 70 -8.08 -3.39 4.29
C LEU A 70 -8.14 -4.37 3.12
N ARG A 71 -8.34 -5.67 3.37
CA ARG A 71 -8.51 -6.69 2.33
C ARG A 71 -9.71 -6.38 1.42
N ASN A 72 -10.83 -5.96 2.01
CA ASN A 72 -12.02 -5.55 1.25
C ASN A 72 -11.73 -4.31 0.40
N ASP A 73 -11.05 -3.30 0.95
CA ASP A 73 -10.70 -2.08 0.22
C ASP A 73 -9.68 -2.35 -0.92
N LEU A 74 -8.76 -3.31 -0.75
CA LEU A 74 -7.86 -3.78 -1.82
C LEU A 74 -8.59 -4.51 -2.97
N SER A 75 -9.80 -5.01 -2.70
CA SER A 75 -10.66 -5.69 -3.68
C SER A 75 -11.83 -4.83 -4.15
N HIS A 76 -11.88 -3.57 -3.73
CA HIS A 76 -13.00 -2.66 -3.97
C HIS A 76 -13.17 -2.33 -5.47
N PRO A 77 -14.39 -2.20 -6.03
CA PRO A 77 -14.58 -1.90 -7.45
C PRO A 77 -13.95 -0.56 -7.90
N ASN A 78 -13.87 0.41 -6.99
CA ASN A 78 -13.23 1.71 -7.22
C ASN A 78 -11.70 1.62 -7.10
N GLU A 79 -11.00 1.95 -8.20
CA GLU A 79 -9.55 1.93 -8.34
C GLU A 79 -8.83 2.93 -7.42
N PHE A 80 -9.48 4.04 -7.07
CA PHE A 80 -8.90 5.03 -6.17
C PHE A 80 -8.86 4.55 -4.73
N ILE A 81 -9.87 3.79 -4.30
CA ILE A 81 -9.88 3.16 -2.97
C ILE A 81 -8.74 2.14 -2.91
N ARG A 82 -8.64 1.24 -3.89
CA ARG A 82 -7.53 0.27 -3.97
C ARG A 82 -6.16 0.96 -3.90
N GLY A 83 -5.95 1.97 -4.74
CA GLY A 83 -4.65 2.67 -4.80
C GLY A 83 -4.32 3.46 -3.54
N CYS A 84 -5.30 4.09 -2.87
CA CYS A 84 -5.07 4.73 -1.58
C CYS A 84 -4.72 3.70 -0.50
N THR A 85 -5.41 2.57 -0.47
CA THR A 85 -5.13 1.48 0.47
C THR A 85 -3.72 0.90 0.23
N LEU A 86 -3.34 0.60 -1.02
CA LEU A 86 -1.98 0.15 -1.37
C LEU A 86 -0.90 1.14 -0.93
N ARG A 87 -1.14 2.44 -1.10
CA ARG A 87 -0.22 3.48 -0.62
C ARG A 87 -0.13 3.51 0.91
N PHE A 88 -1.25 3.30 1.60
CA PHE A 88 -1.27 3.19 3.05
C PHE A 88 -0.44 1.98 3.53
N LEU A 89 -0.50 0.84 2.85
CA LEU A 89 0.28 -0.36 3.22
C LEU A 89 1.80 -0.12 3.20
N CYS A 90 2.29 0.81 2.38
CA CYS A 90 3.71 1.18 2.35
C CYS A 90 4.20 1.81 3.67
N LYS A 91 3.28 2.18 4.56
CA LYS A 91 3.59 2.84 5.84
C LYS A 91 3.44 1.91 7.05
N LEU A 92 2.88 0.71 6.85
CA LEU A 92 2.69 -0.25 7.92
C LEU A 92 4.02 -0.90 8.33
N LYS A 93 4.17 -1.14 9.63
CA LYS A 93 5.37 -1.75 10.22
C LYS A 93 5.07 -3.11 10.85
N GLU A 94 3.81 -3.50 10.89
CA GLU A 94 3.33 -4.70 11.54
C GLU A 94 3.19 -5.81 10.50
N ALA A 95 4.16 -6.72 10.46
CA ALA A 95 4.17 -7.85 9.54
C ALA A 95 2.89 -8.71 9.64
N GLU A 96 2.36 -8.90 10.85
CA GLU A 96 1.12 -9.63 11.13
C GLU A 96 -0.12 -9.02 10.44
N ILE A 97 -0.12 -7.72 10.16
CA ILE A 97 -1.18 -7.06 9.38
C ILE A 97 -0.96 -7.27 7.87
N LEU A 98 0.29 -7.26 7.42
CA LEU A 98 0.65 -7.33 6.00
C LEU A 98 0.52 -8.75 5.43
N GLU A 99 0.95 -9.77 6.18
CA GLU A 99 0.94 -11.19 5.78
C GLU A 99 -0.41 -11.65 5.19
N PRO A 100 -1.57 -11.42 5.84
CA PRO A 100 -2.85 -11.84 5.26
C PRO A 100 -3.23 -11.05 3.99
N LEU A 101 -2.61 -9.89 3.73
CA LEU A 101 -2.94 -9.05 2.58
C LEU A 101 -2.13 -9.39 1.34
N ILE A 102 -1.01 -10.13 1.47
CA ILE A 102 -0.08 -10.44 0.38
C ILE A 102 -0.79 -10.99 -0.88
N PRO A 103 -1.70 -11.99 -0.80
CA PRO A 103 -2.37 -12.50 -1.98
C PRO A 103 -3.17 -11.43 -2.74
N THR A 104 -3.87 -10.55 -2.00
CA THR A 104 -4.66 -9.48 -2.60
C THR A 104 -3.78 -8.37 -3.17
N ILE A 105 -2.61 -8.10 -2.57
CA ILE A 105 -1.62 -7.16 -3.12
C ILE A 105 -1.08 -7.69 -4.46
N LYS A 106 -0.71 -8.97 -4.52
CA LYS A 106 -0.24 -9.62 -5.77
C LYS A 106 -1.28 -9.51 -6.89
N ASN A 107 -2.55 -9.81 -6.60
CA ASN A 107 -3.64 -9.66 -7.58
C ASN A 107 -3.79 -8.23 -8.13
N ASN A 108 -3.37 -7.20 -7.38
CA ASN A 108 -3.44 -5.81 -7.83
C ASN A 108 -2.31 -5.42 -8.79
N LEU A 109 -1.25 -6.24 -8.94
CA LEU A 109 -0.20 -6.05 -9.96
C LEU A 109 -0.74 -6.25 -11.38
N GLU A 110 -1.76 -7.08 -11.55
CA GLU A 110 -2.40 -7.38 -12.85
C GLU A 110 -3.69 -6.58 -13.09
N HIS A 111 -3.98 -5.59 -12.23
CA HIS A 111 -5.22 -4.85 -12.32
C HIS A 111 -5.32 -4.03 -13.61
N ARG A 112 -6.51 -3.93 -14.22
CA ARG A 112 -6.72 -3.23 -15.50
C ARG A 112 -6.27 -1.76 -15.53
N HIS A 113 -6.36 -1.06 -14.38
CA HIS A 113 -6.00 0.35 -14.27
C HIS A 113 -4.55 0.53 -13.80
N ALA A 114 -3.75 1.26 -14.58
CA ALA A 114 -2.35 1.57 -14.27
C ALA A 114 -2.18 2.28 -12.91
N PHE A 115 -3.16 3.10 -12.49
CA PHE A 115 -3.15 3.71 -11.17
C PHE A 115 -3.03 2.68 -10.04
N VAL A 116 -3.71 1.54 -10.15
CA VAL A 116 -3.65 0.47 -9.15
C VAL A 116 -2.33 -0.26 -9.24
N ARG A 117 -1.92 -0.70 -10.44
CA ARG A 117 -0.65 -1.42 -10.66
C ARG A 117 0.54 -0.63 -10.14
N ARG A 118 0.61 0.67 -10.42
CA ARG A 118 1.67 1.57 -9.92
C ARG A 118 1.74 1.61 -8.39
N ASN A 119 0.61 1.70 -7.71
CA ASN A 119 0.60 1.67 -6.23
C ASN A 119 0.85 0.25 -5.70
N ALA A 120 0.49 -0.80 -6.44
CA ALA A 120 0.78 -2.19 -6.08
C ALA A 120 2.28 -2.47 -6.13
N VAL A 121 2.98 -2.03 -7.17
CA VAL A 121 4.44 -2.10 -7.26
C VAL A 121 5.10 -1.37 -6.09
N LEU A 122 4.61 -0.18 -5.70
CA LEU A 122 5.12 0.52 -4.51
C LEU A 122 4.90 -0.27 -3.22
N ALA A 123 3.73 -0.88 -3.05
CA ALA A 123 3.43 -1.70 -1.88
C ALA A 123 4.35 -2.94 -1.83
N VAL A 124 4.51 -3.64 -2.95
CA VAL A 124 5.42 -4.79 -3.06
C VAL A 124 6.86 -4.37 -2.74
N TYR A 125 7.34 -3.26 -3.29
CA TYR A 125 8.69 -2.76 -3.01
C TYR A 125 8.87 -2.44 -1.52
N SER A 126 7.93 -1.72 -0.92
CA SER A 126 7.99 -1.34 0.49
C SER A 126 7.96 -2.54 1.43
N ILE A 127 7.12 -3.54 1.12
CA ILE A 127 7.01 -4.78 1.89
C ILE A 127 8.29 -5.60 1.72
N PHE A 128 8.77 -5.82 0.49
CA PHE A 128 10.00 -6.57 0.24
C PHE A 128 11.21 -5.97 0.96
N LYS A 129 11.33 -4.63 0.96
CA LYS A 129 12.41 -3.93 1.64
C LYS A 129 12.38 -4.11 3.17
N SER A 130 11.20 -4.28 3.76
CA SER A 130 11.02 -4.32 5.23
C SER A 130 10.87 -5.74 5.76
N PHE A 131 10.27 -6.63 4.97
CA PHE A 131 9.83 -7.99 5.30
C PHE A 131 9.99 -8.89 4.07
N ASP A 132 11.22 -9.11 3.62
CA ASP A 132 11.56 -9.92 2.44
C ASP A 132 10.90 -11.31 2.46
N TYR A 133 10.86 -11.96 3.62
CA TYR A 133 10.25 -13.27 3.84
C TYR A 133 8.74 -13.31 3.58
N LEU A 134 8.03 -12.16 3.64
CA LEU A 134 6.60 -12.12 3.31
C LEU A 134 6.34 -12.15 1.80
N LEU A 135 7.32 -11.74 0.99
CA LEU A 135 7.16 -11.61 -0.45
C LEU A 135 8.48 -11.94 -1.19
N PRO A 136 9.06 -13.14 -0.99
CA PRO A 136 10.39 -13.49 -1.50
C PRO A 136 10.46 -13.49 -3.04
N ASP A 137 9.32 -13.73 -3.70
CA ASP A 137 9.13 -13.68 -5.15
C ASP A 137 8.87 -12.25 -5.69
N GLY A 138 9.02 -11.22 -4.85
CA GLY A 138 8.73 -9.83 -5.22
C GLY A 138 9.47 -9.32 -6.45
N PRO A 139 10.81 -9.50 -6.56
CA PRO A 139 11.56 -9.11 -7.74
C PRO A 139 11.04 -9.78 -9.02
N GLU A 140 10.69 -11.07 -8.96
CA GLU A 140 10.17 -11.81 -10.13
C GLU A 140 8.82 -11.28 -10.58
N LEU A 141 7.90 -11.05 -9.63
CA LEU A 141 6.58 -10.49 -9.93
C LEU A 141 6.67 -9.09 -10.55
N VAL A 142 7.57 -8.24 -10.03
CA VAL A 142 7.74 -6.88 -10.54
C VAL A 142 8.44 -6.83 -11.88
N GLU A 143 9.36 -7.75 -12.16
CA GLU A 143 9.92 -7.93 -13.50
C GLU A 143 8.84 -8.31 -14.52
N ALA A 144 7.97 -9.26 -14.19
CA ALA A 144 6.86 -9.63 -15.06
C ALA A 144 5.94 -8.44 -15.39
N VAL A 145 5.67 -7.57 -14.40
CA VAL A 145 4.95 -6.30 -14.61
C VAL A 145 5.74 -5.38 -15.54
N LEU A 146 7.04 -5.18 -15.29
CA LEU A 146 7.88 -4.26 -16.04
C LEU A 146 7.97 -4.61 -17.54
N GLN A 147 7.98 -5.91 -17.87
CA GLN A 147 8.02 -6.39 -19.25
C GLN A 147 6.73 -6.11 -20.05
N GLN A 148 5.57 -6.04 -19.38
CA GLN A 148 4.27 -5.88 -20.05
C GLN A 148 3.71 -4.45 -19.93
N GLU A 149 4.20 -3.67 -18.96
CA GLU A 149 3.63 -2.38 -18.61
C GLU A 149 3.85 -1.32 -19.69
N GLN A 150 2.84 -0.45 -19.87
CA GLN A 150 2.86 0.68 -20.81
C GLN A 150 2.86 2.02 -20.09
N ASP A 151 2.31 2.09 -18.88
CA ASP A 151 2.31 3.32 -18.08
C ASP A 151 3.73 3.65 -17.58
N ALA A 152 4.25 4.79 -18.02
CA ALA A 152 5.59 5.27 -17.67
C ALA A 152 5.84 5.33 -16.16
N SER A 153 4.84 5.74 -15.37
CA SER A 153 4.99 5.93 -13.93
C SER A 153 5.03 4.58 -13.20
N CYS A 154 4.30 3.59 -13.68
CA CYS A 154 4.38 2.21 -13.22
C CYS A 154 5.72 1.56 -13.60
N LYS A 155 6.18 1.70 -14.86
CA LYS A 155 7.51 1.22 -15.29
C LYS A 155 8.63 1.79 -14.43
N ARG A 156 8.60 3.11 -14.18
CA ARG A 156 9.57 3.80 -13.31
C ARG A 156 9.64 3.18 -11.92
N ASN A 157 8.49 2.90 -11.31
CA ASN A 157 8.46 2.30 -9.97
C ASN A 157 8.95 0.85 -9.98
N ALA A 158 8.60 0.09 -11.02
CA ALA A 158 9.01 -1.31 -11.16
C ALA A 158 10.52 -1.42 -11.37
N PHE A 159 11.06 -0.64 -12.30
CA PHE A 159 12.49 -0.57 -12.56
C PHE A 159 13.28 -0.13 -11.32
N LEU A 160 12.81 0.87 -10.57
CA LEU A 160 13.45 1.29 -9.33
C LEU A 160 13.46 0.22 -8.24
N MET A 161 12.37 -0.54 -8.11
CA MET A 161 12.37 -1.66 -7.18
C MET A 161 13.48 -2.63 -7.58
N LEU A 162 13.51 -3.09 -8.84
CA LEU A 162 14.52 -4.03 -9.33
C LEU A 162 15.93 -3.46 -9.18
N PHE A 163 16.16 -2.19 -9.49
CA PHE A 163 17.46 -1.53 -9.32
C PHE A 163 17.97 -1.64 -7.88
N HIS A 164 17.08 -1.55 -6.88
CA HIS A 164 17.46 -1.66 -5.48
C HIS A 164 17.44 -3.09 -4.91
N SER A 165 16.59 -3.98 -5.42
CA SER A 165 16.39 -5.34 -4.87
C SER A 165 17.07 -6.45 -5.68
N SER A 166 17.31 -6.24 -6.98
CA SER A 166 17.88 -7.22 -7.91
C SER A 166 18.54 -6.51 -9.10
N GLN A 167 19.77 -6.04 -8.90
CA GLN A 167 20.51 -5.30 -9.92
C GLN A 167 20.70 -6.09 -11.22
N GLU A 168 20.86 -7.41 -11.13
CA GLU A 168 20.99 -8.30 -12.29
C GLU A 168 19.77 -8.17 -13.24
N ARG A 169 18.55 -8.30 -12.70
CA ARG A 169 17.30 -8.15 -13.48
C ARG A 169 17.13 -6.74 -14.04
N ALA A 170 17.53 -5.72 -13.28
CA ALA A 170 17.49 -4.33 -13.75
C ALA A 170 18.45 -4.10 -14.93
N VAL A 171 19.67 -4.60 -14.84
CA VAL A 171 20.68 -4.50 -15.92
C VAL A 171 20.24 -5.29 -17.15
N GLU A 172 19.67 -6.48 -16.97
CA GLU A 172 19.13 -7.27 -18.06
C GLU A 172 18.01 -6.52 -18.79
N TYR A 173 17.04 -5.97 -18.05
CA TYR A 173 15.97 -5.16 -18.63
C TYR A 173 16.49 -3.96 -19.41
N LEU A 174 17.46 -3.22 -18.85
CA LEU A 174 18.06 -2.06 -19.52
C LEU A 174 18.81 -2.47 -20.78
N SER A 175 19.55 -3.58 -20.73
CA SER A 175 20.33 -4.09 -21.86
C SER A 175 19.42 -4.50 -23.02
N GLN A 176 18.28 -5.13 -22.74
CA GLN A 176 17.27 -5.51 -23.74
C GLN A 176 16.59 -4.30 -24.41
N ASN A 177 16.58 -3.14 -23.74
CA ASN A 177 15.87 -1.95 -24.20
C ASN A 177 16.79 -0.76 -24.53
N LEU A 178 18.10 -0.97 -24.58
CA LEU A 178 19.12 0.09 -24.64
C LEU A 178 18.88 1.09 -25.78
N GLU A 179 18.49 0.62 -26.95
CA GLU A 179 18.21 1.45 -28.12
C GLU A 179 16.97 2.35 -27.94
N GLN A 180 16.02 1.93 -27.11
CA GLN A 180 14.76 2.64 -26.86
C GLN A 180 14.85 3.65 -25.72
N VAL A 181 15.91 3.63 -24.91
CA VAL A 181 16.06 4.47 -23.71
C VAL A 181 15.89 5.96 -24.04
N SER A 182 16.43 6.42 -25.17
CA SER A 182 16.31 7.80 -25.65
C SER A 182 14.86 8.25 -25.91
N ASN A 183 13.96 7.30 -26.17
CA ASN A 183 12.54 7.54 -26.43
C ASN A 183 11.65 7.34 -25.19
N TRP A 184 12.23 6.92 -24.06
CA TRP A 184 11.48 6.81 -22.81
C TRP A 184 11.06 8.17 -22.27
N SER A 185 10.00 8.20 -21.46
CA SER A 185 9.61 9.41 -20.74
C SER A 185 10.71 9.86 -19.77
N ASP A 186 10.86 11.16 -19.56
CA ASP A 186 11.85 11.77 -18.65
C ASP A 186 11.91 11.10 -17.28
N ILE A 187 10.75 10.76 -16.70
CA ILE A 187 10.68 10.15 -15.36
C ILE A 187 11.38 8.79 -15.26
N LEU A 188 11.52 8.07 -16.38
CA LEU A 188 12.18 6.77 -16.45
C LEU A 188 13.65 6.93 -16.86
N GLN A 189 13.98 7.94 -17.67
CA GLN A 189 15.37 8.28 -18.03
C GLN A 189 16.17 8.85 -16.86
N LEU A 190 15.49 9.51 -15.90
CA LEU A 190 16.10 10.13 -14.71
C LEU A 190 16.28 9.18 -13.51
N VAL A 191 15.95 7.89 -13.67
CA VAL A 191 16.19 6.87 -12.65
C VAL A 191 17.66 6.45 -12.69
#